data_AF-A0A355DLV3-F1
#
_entry.id   AF-A0A355DLV3-F1
#
_cell.length_a   1.000
_cell.length_b   1.000
_cell.length_c   1.000
_cell.angle_alpha   90.00
_cell.angle_beta   90.00
_cell.angle_gamma   90.00
#
_symmetry.space_group_name_H-M   'P 1'
#
loop_
_entity.id
_entity.type
_entity.pdbx_description
1 polymer ?
#
loop_
_entity_poly.entity_id
_entity_poly.type
_entity_poly.pdbx_seq_one_letter_code
_entity_poly.pdbx_strand_id
1 'polypeptide(L)'
;MARDTSKDGFSNKALAYTLTHFKPIWDLVQSYEPLKRKLNKFFLNSIIYKIPTRPHPYSLMTLDPKIPGTDIPKKTDTYISWDSLTDKTYTGRHLPPDPEFNKEGNLPKLEDVKTLFQKRDGKTIYSKKSTLLFPYWVQWFTDSFLRLAQENRFRNTSNHQLDMCNVYGLTRKQTNLIRAFKDGKFKTQKLKRKDGVEEEYPLFYYSDPEKGIIDPQFEGLYTPLNDEKRQPLDKKAKMFAMGVERANVQIGYVMLNTLCIREHNRICDILSKNYPQWDDERLFQTARNILMVIILNIIMEEYIFHITPYNFRFFADPDAFTKESWNRENWMAIEFSFVYRWHSSLPETFIYDGEKTPMYDSLWNNQMLIDKGLGALMEETCSQPSSRIGLFNTPDFPIPGTPYTFIDVTELASVKLGRQAQVASYNDYREMCGYPRVTDFNQITGDEYTQQKLKELYGHVDKIEFFVGLYAEDVRENSAIPPLVARLIGIDAFSQALTNPLLSPKIFKKDTFSPVGWEIIQTTKTISDIVNRNVPPSDRKYKVSFNL
;
A
#
# COMPACT_ATOMS: atom_id res chain seq x y z
N MET A 1 18.73 24.63 -4.65
CA MET A 1 18.80 25.56 -3.50
C MET A 1 17.79 25.11 -2.44
N ALA A 2 17.78 25.71 -1.24
CA ALA A 2 16.66 25.49 -0.32
C ALA A 2 15.39 26.16 -0.88
N ARG A 3 14.23 25.51 -0.76
CA ARG A 3 12.95 26.04 -1.22
C ARG A 3 12.37 27.08 -0.25
N ASP A 4 11.44 27.91 -0.71
CA ASP A 4 10.68 28.81 0.16
C ASP A 4 9.66 28.00 1.00
N THR A 5 9.74 28.11 2.33
CA THR A 5 8.85 27.41 3.28
C THR A 5 7.80 28.33 3.91
N SER A 6 7.60 29.53 3.34
CA SER A 6 6.60 30.50 3.80
C SER A 6 5.17 29.92 3.75
N LYS A 7 4.89 29.02 2.80
CA LYS A 7 3.59 28.36 2.60
C LYS A 7 3.45 26.99 3.24
N ASP A 8 4.34 26.61 4.16
CA ASP A 8 4.19 25.38 4.94
C ASP A 8 3.25 25.54 6.14
N GLY A 9 2.94 26.78 6.55
CA GLY A 9 2.11 27.10 7.71
C GLY A 9 2.85 26.98 9.05
N PHE A 10 2.68 27.95 9.93
CA PHE A 10 3.43 28.01 11.19
C PHE A 10 3.17 26.80 12.10
N SER A 11 1.90 26.45 12.34
CA SER A 11 1.52 25.32 13.20
C SER A 11 2.06 23.98 12.68
N ASN A 12 2.04 23.78 11.36
CA ASN A 12 2.58 22.57 10.74
C ASN A 12 4.10 22.51 10.85
N LYS A 13 4.80 23.64 10.68
CA LYS A 13 6.25 23.72 10.90
C LYS A 13 6.63 23.45 12.35
N ALA A 14 5.90 24.03 13.30
CA ALA A 14 6.15 23.81 14.73
C ALA A 14 5.95 22.34 15.13
N LEU A 15 4.86 21.71 14.67
CA LEU A 15 4.60 20.29 14.92
C LEU A 15 5.68 19.40 14.28
N ALA A 16 6.03 19.67 13.01
CA ALA A 16 7.09 18.94 12.33
C ALA A 16 8.43 19.05 13.06
N TYR A 17 8.84 20.28 13.41
CA TYR A 17 10.08 20.54 14.16
C TYR A 17 10.10 19.77 15.48
N THR A 18 9.00 19.84 16.24
CA THR A 18 8.84 19.14 17.53
C THR A 18 9.01 17.63 17.37
N LEU A 19 8.37 17.02 16.37
CA LEU A 19 8.42 15.57 16.16
C LEU A 19 9.73 15.09 15.53
N THR A 20 10.48 15.93 14.81
CA THR A 20 11.74 15.55 14.15
C THR A 20 12.99 15.89 14.97
N HIS A 21 12.88 16.73 16.00
CA HIS A 21 13.99 17.10 16.88
C HIS A 21 13.86 16.43 18.26
N PHE A 22 14.82 16.70 19.15
CA PHE A 22 14.78 16.28 20.57
C PHE A 22 14.67 14.78 20.82
N LYS A 23 15.32 13.94 20.02
CA LYS A 23 15.27 12.48 20.16
C LYS A 23 15.47 11.97 21.61
N PRO A 24 16.46 12.45 22.40
CA PRO A 24 16.62 11.99 23.79
C PRO A 24 15.41 12.28 24.68
N ILE A 25 14.73 13.40 24.44
CA ILE A 25 13.50 13.77 25.16
C ILE A 25 12.38 12.79 24.76
N TRP A 26 12.23 12.50 23.46
CA TRP A 26 11.23 11.53 23.00
C TRP A 26 11.48 10.11 23.51
N ASP A 27 12.74 9.69 23.58
CA ASP A 27 13.10 8.38 24.15
C ASP A 27 12.72 8.32 25.64
N LEU A 28 13.04 9.36 26.41
CA LEU A 28 12.66 9.46 27.83
C LEU A 28 11.13 9.48 28.02
N VAL A 29 10.43 10.30 27.24
CA VAL A 29 8.97 10.42 27.27
C VAL A 29 8.29 9.08 26.96
N GLN A 30 8.80 8.35 25.97
CA GLN A 30 8.23 7.06 25.56
C GLN A 30 8.60 5.91 26.50
N SER A 31 9.56 6.10 27.41
CA SER A 31 9.85 5.15 28.49
C SER A 31 8.81 5.19 29.63
N TYR A 32 8.01 6.26 29.72
CA TYR A 32 6.99 6.43 30.75
C TYR A 32 5.56 6.25 30.21
N GLU A 33 4.95 5.11 30.53
CA GLU A 33 3.75 4.63 29.85
C GLU A 33 2.52 5.56 29.89
N PRO A 34 2.17 6.20 31.03
CA PRO A 34 1.04 7.13 31.07
C PRO A 34 1.22 8.33 30.13
N LEU A 35 2.44 8.87 30.06
CA LEU A 35 2.76 9.99 29.19
C LEU A 35 2.83 9.56 27.72
N LYS A 36 3.44 8.39 27.45
CA LYS A 36 3.49 7.77 26.13
C LYS A 36 2.09 7.63 25.52
N ARG A 37 1.14 7.04 26.25
CA ARG A 37 -0.26 6.87 25.79
C ARG A 37 -0.98 8.21 25.59
N LYS A 38 -0.82 9.15 26.52
CA LYS A 38 -1.43 10.48 26.41
C LYS A 38 -0.95 11.24 25.18
N LEU A 39 0.36 11.22 24.91
CA LEU A 39 0.95 11.90 23.77
C LEU A 39 0.65 11.18 22.44
N ASN A 40 0.62 9.84 22.43
CA ASN A 40 0.20 9.06 21.27
C ASN A 40 -1.20 9.49 20.83
N LYS A 41 -2.16 9.53 21.77
CA LYS A 41 -3.52 10.01 21.51
C LYS A 41 -3.54 11.45 21.01
N PHE A 42 -2.83 12.35 21.68
CA PHE A 42 -2.80 13.77 21.33
C PHE A 42 -2.29 14.01 19.91
N PHE A 43 -1.15 13.41 19.54
CA PHE A 43 -0.56 13.61 18.23
C PHE A 43 -1.38 12.95 17.12
N LEU A 44 -1.89 11.74 17.32
CA LEU A 44 -2.76 11.08 16.33
C LEU A 44 -4.04 11.88 16.08
N ASN A 45 -4.71 12.36 17.14
CA ASN A 45 -5.85 13.25 16.98
C ASN A 45 -5.47 14.55 16.24
N SER A 46 -4.33 15.16 16.57
CA SER A 46 -3.85 16.38 15.91
C SER A 46 -3.54 16.20 14.42
N ILE A 47 -3.27 14.97 13.99
CA ILE A 47 -3.08 14.59 12.59
C ILE A 47 -4.43 14.35 11.91
N ILE A 48 -5.28 13.50 12.50
CA ILE A 48 -6.55 13.06 11.88
C ILE A 48 -7.55 14.22 11.77
N TYR A 49 -7.65 15.09 12.78
CA TYR A 49 -8.57 16.24 12.79
C TYR A 49 -8.15 17.39 11.86
N LYS A 50 -7.17 17.18 10.97
CA LYS A 50 -6.77 18.17 9.96
C LYS A 50 -7.75 18.28 8.80
N ILE A 51 -8.64 17.31 8.64
CA ILE A 51 -9.76 17.36 7.71
C ILE A 51 -11.07 16.99 8.42
N PRO A 52 -12.23 17.30 7.81
CA PRO A 52 -13.52 16.81 8.29
C PRO A 52 -13.55 15.29 8.44
N THR A 53 -14.11 14.83 9.54
CA THR A 53 -14.23 13.39 9.84
C THR A 53 -15.35 12.74 9.04
N ARG A 54 -15.19 11.45 8.70
CA ARG A 54 -16.23 10.64 8.05
C ARG A 54 -17.58 10.67 8.79
N PRO A 55 -18.72 10.47 8.09
CA PRO A 55 -18.82 10.13 6.66
C PRO A 55 -18.52 11.31 5.73
N HIS A 56 -17.86 11.03 4.61
CA HIS A 56 -17.64 12.04 3.57
C HIS A 56 -18.92 12.27 2.76
N PRO A 57 -19.23 13.50 2.34
CA PRO A 57 -20.48 13.83 1.67
C PRO A 57 -20.58 13.28 0.23
N TYR A 58 -19.45 12.96 -0.40
CA TYR A 58 -19.40 12.58 -1.82
C TYR A 58 -18.64 11.27 -2.04
N SER A 59 -19.00 10.61 -3.14
CA SER A 59 -18.30 9.47 -3.70
C SER A 59 -18.19 9.63 -5.22
N LEU A 60 -17.45 8.75 -5.88
CA LEU A 60 -17.34 8.74 -7.34
C LEU A 60 -18.67 8.42 -8.04
N MET A 61 -19.72 8.04 -7.30
CA MET A 61 -21.07 7.88 -7.84
C MET A 61 -21.60 9.17 -8.49
N THR A 62 -21.20 10.35 -8.01
CA THR A 62 -21.62 11.63 -8.61
C THR A 62 -21.16 11.77 -10.06
N LEU A 63 -20.11 11.05 -10.45
CA LEU A 63 -19.53 11.05 -11.80
C LEU A 63 -19.98 9.86 -12.66
N ASP A 64 -20.76 8.93 -12.09
CA ASP A 64 -21.36 7.86 -12.88
C ASP A 64 -22.40 8.47 -13.84
N PRO A 65 -22.23 8.36 -15.18
CA PRO A 65 -23.15 8.92 -16.15
C PRO A 65 -24.46 8.12 -16.27
N LYS A 66 -24.61 7.03 -15.51
CA LYS A 66 -25.82 6.21 -15.47
C LYS A 66 -26.39 6.13 -14.05
N ILE A 67 -27.68 5.87 -13.95
CA ILE A 67 -28.30 5.51 -12.67
C ILE A 67 -27.75 4.13 -12.26
N PRO A 68 -27.17 3.97 -11.05
CA PRO A 68 -26.57 2.70 -10.63
C PRO A 68 -27.50 1.50 -10.86
N GLY A 69 -26.97 0.47 -11.51
CA GLY A 69 -27.72 -0.76 -11.81
C GLY A 69 -28.65 -0.68 -13.04
N THR A 70 -28.63 0.40 -13.80
CA THR A 70 -29.46 0.56 -15.01
C THR A 70 -28.65 1.14 -16.18
N ASP A 71 -29.22 1.11 -17.39
CA ASP A 71 -28.68 1.82 -18.55
C ASP A 71 -29.22 3.25 -18.72
N ILE A 72 -30.03 3.72 -17.77
CA ILE A 72 -30.65 5.04 -17.82
C ILE A 72 -29.59 6.12 -17.57
N PRO A 73 -29.40 7.10 -18.47
CA PRO A 73 -28.47 8.20 -18.27
C PRO A 73 -28.81 9.04 -17.04
N LYS A 74 -27.77 9.52 -16.36
CA LYS A 74 -27.84 10.39 -15.19
C LYS A 74 -26.96 11.62 -15.43
N LYS A 75 -27.44 12.80 -15.05
CA LYS A 75 -26.60 13.99 -15.02
C LYS A 75 -25.48 13.78 -13.99
N THR A 76 -24.24 13.99 -14.40
CA THR A 76 -23.10 14.06 -13.48
C THR A 76 -23.13 15.42 -12.78
N ASP A 77 -23.44 15.42 -11.49
CA ASP A 77 -23.62 16.65 -10.71
C ASP A 77 -23.20 16.40 -9.25
N THR A 78 -22.86 17.46 -8.53
CA THR A 78 -22.41 17.40 -7.13
C THR A 78 -23.62 17.45 -6.21
N TYR A 79 -24.12 16.28 -5.81
CA TYR A 79 -25.20 16.17 -4.83
C TYR A 79 -24.99 14.99 -3.89
N ILE A 80 -25.67 15.05 -2.75
CA ILE A 80 -25.66 14.00 -1.73
C ILE A 80 -26.93 13.17 -1.88
N SER A 81 -26.79 11.85 -1.85
CA SER A 81 -27.89 10.90 -1.89
C SER A 81 -27.66 9.76 -0.90
N TRP A 82 -28.70 9.02 -0.55
CA TRP A 82 -28.56 7.84 0.29
C TRP A 82 -27.63 6.81 -0.35
N ASP A 83 -27.77 6.58 -1.66
CA ASP A 83 -26.94 5.63 -2.41
C ASP A 83 -25.47 6.05 -2.40
N SER A 84 -25.18 7.33 -2.63
CA SER A 84 -23.80 7.84 -2.61
C SER A 84 -23.14 7.77 -1.24
N LEU A 85 -23.93 7.65 -0.16
CA LEU A 85 -23.48 7.56 1.24
C LEU A 85 -23.45 6.11 1.77
N THR A 86 -23.92 5.13 1.01
CA THR A 86 -24.06 3.75 1.50
C THR A 86 -23.53 2.69 0.55
N ASP A 87 -23.52 2.93 -0.77
CA ASP A 87 -22.96 2.01 -1.76
C ASP A 87 -21.43 2.10 -1.81
N LYS A 88 -20.77 1.28 -0.99
CA LYS A 88 -19.31 1.14 -0.96
C LYS A 88 -18.69 0.55 -2.23
N THR A 89 -19.49 0.09 -3.20
CA THR A 89 -18.94 -0.25 -4.53
C THR A 89 -18.46 0.99 -5.28
N TYR A 90 -18.78 2.20 -4.80
CA TYR A 90 -18.16 3.45 -5.23
C TYR A 90 -17.09 3.92 -4.24
N THR A 91 -16.02 4.50 -4.76
CA THR A 91 -14.93 5.04 -3.93
C THR A 91 -15.36 6.39 -3.34
N GLY A 92 -15.07 6.64 -2.07
CA GLY A 92 -15.30 7.94 -1.43
C GLY A 92 -14.38 9.02 -2.00
N ARG A 93 -14.61 10.28 -1.60
CA ARG A 93 -13.71 11.40 -1.92
C ARG A 93 -13.75 12.48 -0.84
N HIS A 94 -12.64 13.19 -0.67
CA HIS A 94 -12.50 14.23 0.35
C HIS A 94 -13.09 15.57 -0.11
N LEU A 95 -12.81 15.97 -1.37
CA LEU A 95 -13.37 17.18 -1.99
C LEU A 95 -14.42 16.85 -3.04
N PRO A 96 -15.40 17.72 -3.33
CA PRO A 96 -16.33 17.54 -4.46
C PRO A 96 -15.60 17.47 -5.81
N PRO A 97 -16.25 16.98 -6.88
CA PRO A 97 -15.70 17.09 -8.22
C PRO A 97 -15.55 18.54 -8.67
N ASP A 98 -14.46 18.83 -9.37
CA ASP A 98 -14.17 20.14 -9.96
C ASP A 98 -14.15 20.04 -11.50
N PRO A 99 -15.33 20.14 -12.15
CA PRO A 99 -15.42 20.07 -13.61
C PRO A 99 -14.78 21.28 -14.31
N GLU A 100 -14.73 22.45 -13.67
CA GLU A 100 -14.14 23.65 -14.28
C GLU A 100 -12.62 23.55 -14.32
N PHE A 101 -11.97 23.10 -13.24
CA PHE A 101 -10.54 22.80 -13.25
C PHE A 101 -10.17 21.76 -14.30
N ASN A 102 -10.99 20.70 -14.41
CA ASN A 102 -10.76 19.56 -15.31
C ASN A 102 -11.33 19.74 -16.73
N LYS A 103 -11.83 20.94 -17.06
CA LYS A 103 -12.39 21.24 -18.38
C LYS A 103 -11.34 21.07 -19.47
N GLU A 104 -11.75 20.53 -20.61
CA GLU A 104 -10.87 20.37 -21.77
C GLU A 104 -10.23 21.71 -22.16
N GLY A 105 -8.91 21.70 -22.36
CA GLY A 105 -8.11 22.90 -22.66
C GLY A 105 -7.52 23.62 -21.44
N ASN A 106 -7.98 23.34 -20.21
CA ASN A 106 -7.44 24.00 -19.00
C ASN A 106 -6.14 23.38 -18.48
N LEU A 107 -5.90 22.10 -18.80
CA LEU A 107 -4.75 21.32 -18.34
C LEU A 107 -3.84 20.93 -19.52
N PRO A 108 -2.54 20.68 -19.28
CA PRO A 108 -1.59 20.28 -20.33
C PRO A 108 -1.98 18.96 -20.99
N LYS A 109 -1.49 18.69 -22.21
CA LYS A 109 -1.72 17.39 -22.86
C LYS A 109 -1.00 16.29 -22.06
N LEU A 110 -1.59 15.08 -22.02
CA LEU A 110 -1.02 13.96 -21.26
C LEU A 110 0.40 13.61 -21.70
N GLU A 111 0.68 13.68 -23.00
CA GLU A 111 2.02 13.42 -23.55
C GLU A 111 3.07 14.42 -23.05
N ASP A 112 2.70 15.69 -22.88
CA ASP A 112 3.61 16.71 -22.35
C ASP A 112 3.87 16.47 -20.86
N VAL A 113 2.85 16.02 -20.11
CA VAL A 113 2.96 15.65 -18.69
C VAL A 113 3.86 14.42 -18.49
N LYS A 114 3.97 13.51 -19.47
CA LYS A 114 4.85 12.32 -19.41
C LYS A 114 6.29 12.69 -19.03
N THR A 115 6.77 13.83 -19.53
CA THR A 115 8.13 14.32 -19.29
C THR A 115 8.45 14.55 -17.81
N LEU A 116 7.44 14.78 -16.96
CA LEU A 116 7.61 14.95 -15.51
C LEU A 116 7.97 13.65 -14.78
N PHE A 117 7.74 12.49 -15.39
CA PHE A 117 7.97 11.19 -14.76
C PHE A 117 9.23 10.50 -15.29
N GLN A 118 9.67 10.88 -16.49
CA GLN A 118 10.87 10.36 -17.13
C GLN A 118 12.14 10.76 -16.38
N LYS A 119 13.09 9.82 -16.28
CA LYS A 119 14.35 10.05 -15.59
C LYS A 119 15.16 11.19 -16.21
N ARG A 120 15.61 12.11 -15.37
CA ARG A 120 16.57 13.15 -15.77
C ARG A 120 17.88 12.48 -16.19
N ASP A 121 18.29 12.70 -17.44
CA ASP A 121 19.50 12.14 -18.05
C ASP A 121 19.59 10.59 -18.00
N GLY A 122 18.45 9.90 -17.88
CA GLY A 122 18.38 8.43 -17.77
C GLY A 122 18.91 7.86 -16.45
N LYS A 123 19.20 8.70 -15.44
CA LYS A 123 19.78 8.26 -14.16
C LYS A 123 18.70 8.02 -13.11
N THR A 124 18.81 6.88 -12.42
CA THR A 124 17.97 6.59 -11.25
C THR A 124 18.49 7.35 -10.05
N ILE A 125 17.60 8.07 -9.36
CA ILE A 125 17.87 8.70 -8.07
C ILE A 125 17.47 7.70 -6.98
N TYR A 126 18.45 7.10 -6.33
CA TYR A 126 18.19 6.12 -5.26
C TYR A 126 17.71 6.79 -3.97
N SER A 127 16.89 6.07 -3.21
CA SER A 127 16.50 6.44 -1.86
C SER A 127 17.72 6.40 -0.94
N LYS A 128 17.82 7.38 -0.04
CA LYS A 128 18.82 7.39 1.04
C LYS A 128 18.35 6.67 2.30
N LYS A 129 17.08 6.24 2.33
CA LYS A 129 16.42 5.67 3.52
C LYS A 129 15.88 4.27 3.28
N SER A 130 15.26 4.05 2.12
CA SER A 130 14.42 2.88 1.87
C SER A 130 15.14 1.78 1.12
N THR A 131 15.03 0.55 1.61
CA THR A 131 15.43 -0.67 0.90
C THR A 131 14.40 -1.03 -0.19
N LEU A 132 14.75 -1.94 -1.11
CA LEU A 132 13.83 -2.41 -2.15
C LEU A 132 12.63 -3.21 -1.59
N LEU A 133 12.67 -3.66 -0.33
CA LEU A 133 11.51 -4.30 0.31
C LEU A 133 10.36 -3.30 0.53
N PHE A 134 10.70 -2.03 0.79
CA PHE A 134 9.72 -1.00 1.09
C PHE A 134 8.61 -0.85 0.02
N PRO A 135 8.91 -0.67 -1.27
CA PRO A 135 7.88 -0.57 -2.29
C PRO A 135 7.08 -1.87 -2.48
N TYR A 136 7.72 -3.03 -2.31
CA TYR A 136 7.03 -4.32 -2.36
C TYR A 136 6.02 -4.49 -1.23
N TRP A 137 6.39 -4.10 -0.01
CA TRP A 137 5.50 -4.09 1.15
C TRP A 137 4.30 -3.19 0.92
N VAL A 138 4.53 -1.99 0.40
CA VAL A 138 3.47 -1.02 0.16
C VAL A 138 2.48 -1.53 -0.88
N GLN A 139 2.96 -2.05 -2.00
CA GLN A 139 2.08 -2.65 -3.00
C GLN A 139 1.28 -3.81 -2.39
N TRP A 140 1.96 -4.73 -1.70
CA TRP A 140 1.33 -5.89 -1.07
C TRP A 140 0.22 -5.52 -0.09
N PHE A 141 0.50 -4.56 0.80
CA PHE A 141 -0.44 -4.08 1.79
C PHE A 141 -1.63 -3.36 1.15
N THR A 142 -1.36 -2.42 0.24
CA THR A 142 -2.40 -1.54 -0.32
C THR A 142 -3.32 -2.22 -1.32
N ASP A 143 -2.85 -3.24 -2.06
CA ASP A 143 -3.68 -4.03 -2.97
C ASP A 143 -4.80 -4.80 -2.24
N SER A 144 -4.75 -4.89 -0.90
CA SER A 144 -5.83 -5.44 -0.08
C SER A 144 -7.06 -4.51 0.03
N PHE A 145 -6.94 -3.21 -0.28
CA PHE A 145 -8.06 -2.27 -0.16
C PHE A 145 -8.12 -1.16 -1.23
N LEU A 146 -7.05 -0.89 -1.99
CA LEU A 146 -7.06 0.05 -3.12
C LEU A 146 -7.34 -0.68 -4.43
N ARG A 147 -8.61 -0.96 -4.70
CA ARG A 147 -9.01 -1.86 -5.80
C ARG A 147 -10.05 -1.21 -6.70
N LEU A 148 -9.67 -0.76 -7.90
CA LEU A 148 -10.63 -0.24 -8.88
C LEU A 148 -11.28 -1.37 -9.68
N ALA A 149 -12.56 -1.21 -10.02
CA ALA A 149 -13.23 -2.14 -10.92
C ALA A 149 -12.75 -1.92 -12.37
N GLN A 150 -12.58 -3.01 -13.12
CA GLN A 150 -12.08 -2.95 -14.50
C GLN A 150 -13.10 -2.36 -15.47
N GLU A 151 -14.38 -2.76 -15.30
CA GLU A 151 -15.49 -2.36 -16.18
C GLU A 151 -15.87 -0.88 -16.03
N ASN A 152 -15.81 -0.35 -14.80
CA ASN A 152 -16.14 1.03 -14.47
C ASN A 152 -15.17 1.55 -13.39
N ARG A 153 -14.28 2.48 -13.78
CA ARG A 153 -13.25 3.02 -12.90
C ARG A 153 -13.76 3.98 -11.81
N PHE A 154 -15.05 4.34 -11.84
CA PHE A 154 -15.71 5.03 -10.73
C PHE A 154 -16.17 4.06 -9.63
N ARG A 155 -16.19 2.76 -9.93
CA ARG A 155 -16.46 1.69 -8.97
C ARG A 155 -15.18 1.01 -8.51
N ASN A 156 -15.29 0.27 -7.41
CA ASN A 156 -14.22 -0.46 -6.77
C ASN A 156 -14.66 -1.88 -6.42
N THR A 157 -13.70 -2.78 -6.26
CA THR A 157 -13.92 -4.15 -5.77
C THR A 157 -13.40 -4.32 -4.34
N SER A 158 -13.19 -3.21 -3.64
CA SER A 158 -12.67 -3.21 -2.28
C SER A 158 -13.77 -3.55 -1.28
N ASN A 159 -13.42 -4.27 -0.23
CA ASN A 159 -14.26 -4.36 0.97
C ASN A 159 -14.02 -3.17 1.93
N HIS A 160 -13.06 -2.29 1.62
CA HIS A 160 -12.60 -1.14 2.43
C HIS A 160 -12.03 -1.51 3.80
N GLN A 161 -11.64 -2.77 3.99
CA GLN A 161 -11.13 -3.29 5.26
C GLN A 161 -9.64 -3.66 5.17
N LEU A 162 -8.96 -3.57 6.31
CA LEU A 162 -7.63 -4.17 6.49
C LEU A 162 -7.81 -5.62 6.96
N ASP A 163 -8.31 -6.49 6.09
CA ASP A 163 -8.69 -7.87 6.42
C ASP A 163 -7.74 -8.95 5.86
N MET A 164 -6.61 -8.51 5.30
CA MET A 164 -5.63 -9.33 4.60
C MET A 164 -6.22 -10.13 3.42
N CYS A 165 -7.20 -9.60 2.68
CA CYS A 165 -7.75 -10.29 1.51
C CYS A 165 -6.70 -10.59 0.42
N ASN A 166 -5.60 -9.85 0.38
CA ASN A 166 -4.43 -10.16 -0.45
C ASN A 166 -3.85 -11.57 -0.18
N VAL A 167 -3.98 -12.08 1.04
CA VAL A 167 -3.57 -13.44 1.45
C VAL A 167 -4.77 -14.40 1.46
N TYR A 168 -5.88 -13.99 2.08
CA TYR A 168 -7.03 -14.87 2.34
C TYR A 168 -8.09 -14.90 1.23
N GLY A 169 -7.98 -14.06 0.20
CA GLY A 169 -9.02 -13.83 -0.79
C GLY A 169 -10.08 -12.83 -0.33
N LEU A 170 -10.72 -12.16 -1.29
CA LEU A 170 -11.70 -11.09 -1.05
C LEU A 170 -13.06 -11.62 -0.56
N THR A 171 -13.43 -12.82 -0.99
CA THR A 171 -14.70 -13.46 -0.65
C THR A 171 -14.48 -14.79 0.05
N ARG A 172 -15.47 -15.23 0.85
CA ARG A 172 -15.44 -16.55 1.49
C ARG A 172 -15.25 -17.69 0.49
N LYS A 173 -15.80 -17.57 -0.72
CA LYS A 173 -15.59 -18.55 -1.80
C LYS A 173 -14.12 -18.64 -2.17
N GLN A 174 -13.46 -17.50 -2.42
CA GLN A 174 -12.04 -17.45 -2.75
C GLN A 174 -11.17 -17.99 -1.59
N THR A 175 -11.48 -17.61 -0.35
CA THR A 175 -10.81 -18.15 0.84
C THR A 175 -10.87 -19.67 0.88
N ASN A 176 -12.04 -20.26 0.60
CA ASN A 176 -12.22 -21.71 0.61
C ASN A 176 -11.40 -22.42 -0.48
N LEU A 177 -11.22 -21.82 -1.66
CA LEU A 177 -10.46 -22.44 -2.75
C LEU A 177 -8.98 -22.68 -2.39
N ILE A 178 -8.40 -21.83 -1.54
CA ILE A 178 -7.00 -21.91 -1.10
C ILE A 178 -6.80 -22.59 0.25
N ARG A 179 -7.88 -22.95 0.96
CA ARG A 179 -7.83 -23.69 2.24
C ARG A 179 -7.63 -25.18 2.02
N ALA A 180 -6.84 -25.80 2.89
CA ALA A 180 -6.67 -27.25 2.93
C ALA A 180 -7.87 -27.96 3.57
N PHE A 181 -8.68 -27.24 4.37
CA PHE A 181 -9.73 -27.80 5.23
C PHE A 181 -9.23 -28.95 6.12
N LYS A 182 -7.97 -28.81 6.53
CA LYS A 182 -7.29 -29.71 7.43
C LYS A 182 -6.39 -28.88 8.34
N ASP A 183 -6.55 -29.09 9.65
CA ASP A 183 -5.79 -28.43 10.71
C ASP A 183 -5.81 -26.90 10.64
N GLY A 184 -6.83 -26.31 10.03
CA GLY A 184 -6.98 -24.87 9.82
C GLY A 184 -6.03 -24.26 8.80
N LYS A 185 -5.39 -25.05 7.93
CA LYS A 185 -4.26 -24.60 7.08
C LYS A 185 -4.66 -24.17 5.67
N PHE A 186 -3.74 -23.46 5.02
CA PHE A 186 -3.72 -23.26 3.57
C PHE A 186 -3.19 -24.48 2.82
N LYS A 187 -3.57 -24.61 1.55
CA LYS A 187 -2.97 -25.56 0.61
C LYS A 187 -1.56 -25.10 0.24
N THR A 188 -0.58 -25.97 0.43
CA THR A 188 0.83 -25.71 0.11
C THR A 188 1.46 -26.93 -0.57
N GLN A 189 2.60 -26.70 -1.21
CA GLN A 189 3.47 -27.73 -1.77
C GLN A 189 4.91 -27.48 -1.32
N LYS A 190 5.73 -28.52 -1.40
CA LYS A 190 7.16 -28.42 -1.14
C LYS A 190 7.92 -28.41 -2.46
N LEU A 191 8.81 -27.44 -2.63
CA LEU A 191 9.65 -27.29 -3.81
C LEU A 191 11.12 -27.21 -3.40
N LYS A 192 11.98 -27.79 -4.23
CA LYS A 192 13.43 -27.73 -4.07
C LYS A 192 13.98 -26.46 -4.71
N ARG A 193 14.79 -25.75 -3.95
CA ARG A 193 15.64 -24.65 -4.40
C ARG A 193 16.75 -25.14 -5.31
N LYS A 194 17.46 -24.21 -5.95
CA LYS A 194 18.64 -24.49 -6.78
C LYS A 194 19.77 -25.17 -6.00
N ASP A 195 19.87 -24.89 -4.69
CA ASP A 195 20.84 -25.52 -3.77
C ASP A 195 20.35 -26.84 -3.16
N GLY A 196 19.17 -27.34 -3.57
CA GLY A 196 18.60 -28.60 -3.12
C GLY A 196 17.80 -28.52 -1.82
N VAL A 197 17.79 -27.39 -1.11
CA VAL A 197 16.99 -27.21 0.10
C VAL A 197 15.50 -27.12 -0.26
N GLU A 198 14.67 -27.82 0.51
CA GLU A 198 13.22 -27.86 0.28
C GLU A 198 12.50 -26.81 1.14
N GLU A 199 11.62 -26.02 0.52
CA GLU A 199 10.79 -25.00 1.19
C GLU A 199 9.31 -25.15 0.83
N GLU A 200 8.45 -24.64 1.71
CA GLU A 200 6.99 -24.64 1.52
C GLU A 200 6.56 -23.40 0.71
N TYR A 201 5.76 -23.63 -0.34
CA TYR A 201 5.20 -22.61 -1.22
C TYR A 201 3.70 -22.84 -1.46
N PRO A 202 2.94 -21.83 -1.92
CA PRO A 202 1.56 -22.05 -2.34
C PRO A 202 1.51 -23.00 -3.56
N LEU A 203 0.33 -23.58 -3.82
CA LEU A 203 0.15 -24.43 -4.99
C LEU A 203 0.26 -23.64 -6.31
N PHE A 204 0.68 -24.30 -7.40
CA PHE A 204 0.63 -23.68 -8.73
C PHE A 204 -0.80 -23.43 -9.18
N TYR A 205 -1.03 -22.33 -9.91
CA TYR A 205 -2.37 -21.90 -10.31
C TYR A 205 -2.90 -22.59 -11.57
N TYR A 206 -2.02 -22.90 -12.51
CA TYR A 206 -2.37 -23.51 -13.80
C TYR A 206 -2.10 -25.01 -13.77
N SER A 207 -3.06 -25.82 -14.21
CA SER A 207 -2.85 -27.26 -14.47
C SER A 207 -2.24 -27.51 -15.86
N ASP A 208 -2.56 -26.65 -16.84
CA ASP A 208 -1.95 -26.63 -18.17
C ASP A 208 -1.60 -25.16 -18.51
N PRO A 209 -0.38 -24.69 -18.17
CA PRO A 209 0.03 -23.32 -18.40
C PRO A 209 0.19 -22.97 -19.89
N GLU A 210 0.46 -23.94 -20.77
CA GLU A 210 0.55 -23.68 -22.21
C GLU A 210 -0.79 -23.20 -22.77
N LYS A 211 -1.87 -23.88 -22.37
CA LYS A 211 -3.23 -23.51 -22.77
C LYS A 211 -3.89 -22.48 -21.85
N GLY A 212 -3.21 -22.10 -20.76
CA GLY A 212 -3.76 -21.20 -19.75
C GLY A 212 -4.95 -21.79 -18.99
N ILE A 213 -5.03 -23.12 -18.89
CA ILE A 213 -6.09 -23.81 -18.14
C ILE A 213 -5.76 -23.73 -16.65
N ILE A 214 -6.62 -23.04 -15.91
CA ILE A 214 -6.56 -22.92 -14.46
C ILE A 214 -6.83 -24.31 -13.88
N ASP A 215 -6.08 -24.69 -12.83
CA ASP A 215 -6.37 -25.93 -12.10
C ASP A 215 -7.82 -25.88 -11.58
N PRO A 216 -8.67 -26.90 -11.85
CA PRO A 216 -10.07 -26.91 -11.45
C PRO A 216 -10.33 -26.56 -9.98
N GLN A 217 -9.38 -26.85 -9.08
CA GLN A 217 -9.52 -26.52 -7.66
C GLN A 217 -9.45 -25.01 -7.35
N PHE A 218 -8.98 -24.18 -8.30
CA PHE A 218 -8.85 -22.73 -8.17
C PHE A 218 -9.76 -21.98 -9.15
N GLU A 219 -10.70 -22.67 -9.79
CA GLU A 219 -11.65 -22.03 -10.69
C GLU A 219 -12.51 -21.00 -9.94
N GLY A 220 -12.43 -19.74 -10.39
CA GLY A 220 -13.08 -18.60 -9.74
C GLY A 220 -12.31 -18.00 -8.55
N LEU A 221 -11.03 -18.36 -8.36
CA LEU A 221 -10.16 -17.69 -7.40
C LEU A 221 -9.94 -16.22 -7.79
N TYR A 222 -9.61 -15.96 -9.04
CA TYR A 222 -9.66 -14.63 -9.64
C TYR A 222 -9.69 -14.73 -11.17
N THR A 223 -10.00 -13.61 -11.83
CA THR A 223 -9.86 -13.51 -13.30
C THR A 223 -8.45 -13.06 -13.65
N PRO A 224 -7.66 -13.87 -14.37
CA PRO A 224 -6.29 -13.49 -14.74
C PRO A 224 -6.27 -12.18 -15.53
N LEU A 225 -5.35 -11.29 -15.16
CA LEU A 225 -5.11 -10.05 -15.90
C LEU A 225 -4.58 -10.35 -17.31
N ASN A 226 -4.81 -9.44 -18.26
CA ASN A 226 -4.30 -9.62 -19.62
C ASN A 226 -2.78 -9.77 -19.67
N ASP A 227 -2.06 -9.08 -18.80
CA ASP A 227 -0.60 -9.17 -18.73
C ASP A 227 -0.14 -10.53 -18.20
N GLU A 228 -0.89 -11.14 -17.28
CA GLU A 228 -0.65 -12.51 -16.81
C GLU A 228 -0.86 -13.53 -17.94
N LYS A 229 -1.96 -13.39 -18.69
CA LYS A 229 -2.29 -14.26 -19.83
C LYS A 229 -1.22 -14.22 -20.92
N ARG A 230 -0.56 -13.08 -21.12
CA ARG A 230 0.50 -12.88 -22.12
C ARG A 230 1.88 -13.38 -21.69
N GLN A 231 2.06 -13.76 -20.41
CA GLN A 231 3.37 -14.23 -19.96
C GLN A 231 3.80 -15.51 -20.68
N PRO A 232 5.11 -15.69 -20.91
CA PRO A 232 5.66 -16.89 -21.50
C PRO A 232 5.46 -18.11 -20.57
N LEU A 233 5.59 -19.31 -21.16
CA LEU A 233 5.29 -20.57 -20.50
C LEU A 233 6.08 -20.78 -19.21
N ASP A 234 7.38 -20.46 -19.22
CA ASP A 234 8.29 -20.62 -18.07
C ASP A 234 7.81 -19.81 -16.85
N LYS A 235 7.35 -18.58 -17.05
CA LYS A 235 6.77 -17.74 -15.99
C LYS A 235 5.40 -18.24 -15.56
N LYS A 236 4.52 -18.52 -16.53
CA LYS A 236 3.14 -18.94 -16.27
C LYS A 236 3.05 -20.27 -15.52
N ALA A 237 3.92 -21.22 -15.84
CA ALA A 237 4.00 -22.52 -15.18
C ALA A 237 4.41 -22.43 -13.69
N LYS A 238 4.94 -21.29 -13.24
CA LYS A 238 5.41 -21.07 -11.87
C LYS A 238 4.53 -20.09 -11.09
N MET A 239 3.42 -19.64 -11.68
CA MET A 239 2.46 -18.78 -10.97
C MET A 239 1.75 -19.56 -9.87
N PHE A 240 1.63 -18.94 -8.70
CA PHE A 240 1.01 -19.54 -7.52
C PHE A 240 -0.46 -19.14 -7.40
N ALA A 241 -1.29 -20.04 -6.88
CA ALA A 241 -2.68 -19.77 -6.52
C ALA A 241 -2.71 -18.95 -5.22
N MET A 242 -3.02 -17.66 -5.34
CA MET A 242 -3.03 -16.69 -4.24
C MET A 242 -4.33 -15.88 -4.23
N GLY A 243 -4.61 -15.19 -3.11
CA GLY A 243 -5.93 -14.62 -2.82
C GLY A 243 -6.45 -13.56 -3.80
N VAL A 244 -5.57 -12.93 -4.60
CA VAL A 244 -5.93 -11.83 -5.51
C VAL A 244 -5.16 -11.89 -6.84
N GLU A 245 -5.72 -11.26 -7.87
CA GLU A 245 -5.26 -11.30 -9.26
C GLU A 245 -3.91 -10.64 -9.53
N ARG A 246 -3.42 -9.81 -8.60
CA ARG A 246 -2.11 -9.13 -8.71
C ARG A 246 -1.00 -9.85 -7.97
N ALA A 247 -1.32 -10.96 -7.29
CA ALA A 247 -0.40 -11.53 -6.32
C ALA A 247 0.91 -12.06 -6.92
N ASN A 248 0.88 -12.46 -8.20
CA ASN A 248 2.05 -12.95 -8.92
C ASN A 248 2.81 -11.85 -9.67
N VAL A 249 2.36 -10.59 -9.67
CA VAL A 249 2.93 -9.56 -10.55
C VAL A 249 4.36 -9.20 -10.16
N GLN A 250 4.62 -8.95 -8.88
CA GLN A 250 5.95 -8.59 -8.38
C GLN A 250 6.49 -9.66 -7.43
N ILE A 251 7.79 -9.95 -7.54
CA ILE A 251 8.43 -10.97 -6.71
C ILE A 251 8.32 -10.68 -5.21
N GLY A 252 8.38 -9.42 -4.80
CA GLY A 252 8.19 -9.04 -3.40
C GLY A 252 6.78 -9.32 -2.87
N TYR A 253 5.76 -9.22 -3.73
CA TYR A 253 4.39 -9.60 -3.38
C TYR A 253 4.29 -11.11 -3.09
N VAL A 254 4.95 -11.91 -3.94
CA VAL A 254 5.01 -13.36 -3.81
C VAL A 254 5.77 -13.77 -2.55
N MET A 255 6.88 -13.09 -2.25
CA MET A 255 7.64 -13.28 -1.00
C MET A 255 6.75 -13.04 0.22
N LEU A 256 6.03 -11.92 0.27
CA LEU A 256 5.19 -11.55 1.41
C LEU A 256 3.97 -12.48 1.57
N ASN A 257 3.36 -12.94 0.47
CA ASN A 257 2.29 -13.95 0.55
C ASN A 257 2.81 -15.29 1.03
N THR A 258 3.93 -15.76 0.48
CA THR A 258 4.56 -17.01 0.91
C THR A 258 4.91 -16.95 2.40
N LEU A 259 5.47 -15.83 2.86
CA LEU A 259 5.75 -15.59 4.28
C LEU A 259 4.47 -15.68 5.14
N CYS A 260 3.40 -14.99 4.74
CA CYS A 260 2.16 -14.96 5.49
C CYS A 260 1.43 -16.31 5.51
N ILE A 261 1.46 -17.06 4.41
CA ILE A 261 0.86 -18.40 4.32
C ILE A 261 1.60 -19.37 5.23
N ARG A 262 2.94 -19.34 5.23
CA ARG A 262 3.77 -20.15 6.15
C ARG A 262 3.53 -19.78 7.60
N GLU A 263 3.46 -18.48 7.90
CA GLU A 263 3.19 -18.01 9.27
C GLU A 263 1.80 -18.43 9.75
N HIS A 264 0.79 -18.34 8.88
CA HIS A 264 -0.55 -18.83 9.18
C HIS A 264 -0.52 -20.32 9.51
N ASN A 265 0.06 -21.15 8.65
CA ASN A 265 0.16 -22.59 8.87
C ASN A 265 0.92 -22.93 10.16
N ARG A 266 2.00 -22.20 10.47
CA ARG A 266 2.77 -22.33 11.71
C ARG A 266 1.93 -21.98 12.95
N ILE A 267 1.13 -20.92 12.89
CA ILE A 267 0.20 -20.55 13.97
C ILE A 267 -0.85 -21.66 14.15
N CYS A 268 -1.40 -22.20 13.07
CA CYS A 268 -2.33 -23.32 13.12
C CYS A 268 -1.73 -24.57 13.79
N ASP A 269 -0.46 -24.90 13.51
CA ASP A 269 0.25 -26.00 14.19
C ASP A 269 0.40 -25.77 15.70
N ILE A 270 0.66 -24.53 16.11
CA ILE A 270 0.74 -24.19 17.54
C ILE A 270 -0.64 -24.29 18.19
N LEU A 271 -1.68 -23.77 17.53
CA LEU A 271 -3.03 -23.81 18.04
C LEU A 271 -3.57 -25.24 18.14
N SER A 272 -3.38 -26.07 17.12
CA SER A 272 -3.87 -27.46 17.11
C SER A 272 -3.18 -28.30 18.19
N LYS A 273 -1.88 -28.07 18.44
CA LYS A 273 -1.14 -28.73 19.53
C LYS A 273 -1.63 -28.32 20.92
N ASN A 274 -1.95 -27.05 21.12
CA ASN A 274 -2.40 -26.52 22.43
C ASN A 274 -3.90 -26.72 22.67
N TYR A 275 -4.68 -26.86 21.60
CA TYR A 275 -6.13 -27.01 21.65
C TYR A 275 -6.61 -28.15 20.72
N PRO A 276 -6.32 -29.42 21.04
CA PRO A 276 -6.64 -30.57 20.18
C PRO A 276 -8.14 -30.77 19.88
N GLN A 277 -9.00 -30.13 20.67
CA GLN A 277 -10.46 -30.16 20.53
C GLN A 277 -11.02 -29.10 19.56
N TRP A 278 -10.18 -28.19 19.05
CA TRP A 278 -10.61 -27.18 18.09
C TRP A 278 -10.72 -27.78 16.70
N ASP A 279 -11.78 -27.44 15.98
CA ASP A 279 -12.00 -27.85 14.61
C ASP A 279 -11.20 -26.98 13.61
N ASP A 280 -11.18 -27.41 12.34
CA ASP A 280 -10.50 -26.71 11.25
C ASP A 280 -10.91 -25.24 11.15
N GLU A 281 -12.21 -24.94 11.26
CA GLU A 281 -12.73 -23.59 11.11
C GLU A 281 -12.25 -22.69 12.25
N ARG A 282 -12.31 -23.15 13.51
CA ARG A 282 -11.83 -22.36 14.64
C ARG A 282 -10.32 -22.12 14.57
N LEU A 283 -9.54 -23.13 14.17
CA LEU A 283 -8.09 -22.99 13.97
C LEU A 283 -7.79 -21.92 12.92
N PHE A 284 -8.41 -22.02 11.74
CA PHE A 284 -8.22 -21.10 10.63
C PHE A 284 -8.58 -19.66 11.01
N GLN A 285 -9.78 -19.43 11.58
CA GLN A 285 -10.22 -18.08 11.93
C GLN A 285 -9.38 -17.47 13.06
N THR A 286 -8.97 -18.26 14.04
CA THR A 286 -8.11 -17.77 15.13
C THR A 286 -6.73 -17.41 14.61
N ALA A 287 -6.11 -18.25 13.76
CA ALA A 287 -4.84 -17.97 13.12
C ALA A 287 -4.91 -16.72 12.21
N ARG A 288 -6.00 -16.57 11.45
CA ARG A 288 -6.26 -15.35 10.66
C ARG A 288 -6.28 -14.10 11.53
N ASN A 289 -7.03 -14.11 12.63
CA ASN A 289 -7.12 -12.97 13.54
C ASN A 289 -5.74 -12.63 14.16
N ILE A 290 -4.97 -13.63 14.57
CA ILE A 290 -3.62 -13.45 15.12
C ILE A 290 -2.71 -12.79 14.09
N LEU A 291 -2.65 -13.33 12.86
CA LEU A 291 -1.79 -12.80 11.80
C LEU A 291 -2.21 -11.37 11.40
N MET A 292 -3.51 -11.08 11.31
CA MET A 292 -4.01 -9.74 11.02
C MET A 292 -3.52 -8.72 12.05
N VAL A 293 -3.59 -9.05 13.35
CA VAL A 293 -3.10 -8.16 14.41
C VAL A 293 -1.58 -7.99 14.32
N ILE A 294 -0.82 -9.05 14.04
CA ILE A 294 0.63 -8.95 13.83
C ILE A 294 0.94 -7.94 12.70
N ILE A 295 0.26 -8.07 11.56
CA ILE A 295 0.49 -7.19 10.40
C ILE A 295 0.05 -5.75 10.73
N LEU A 296 -1.06 -5.54 11.44
CA LEU A 296 -1.48 -4.21 11.90
C LEU A 296 -0.45 -3.56 12.82
N ASN A 297 0.16 -4.32 13.73
CA ASN A 297 1.23 -3.81 14.59
C ASN A 297 2.45 -3.41 13.77
N ILE A 298 2.87 -4.23 12.80
CA ILE A 298 3.98 -3.90 11.88
C ILE A 298 3.67 -2.64 11.07
N ILE A 299 2.44 -2.49 10.56
CA ILE A 299 2.00 -1.29 9.85
C ILE A 299 2.19 -0.05 10.74
N MET A 300 1.69 -0.12 11.98
CA MET A 300 1.68 1.01 12.89
C MET A 300 3.05 1.37 13.46
N GLU A 301 3.85 0.37 13.82
CA GLU A 301 5.09 0.56 14.59
C GLU A 301 6.36 0.54 13.73
N GLU A 302 6.37 -0.18 12.60
CA GLU A 302 7.55 -0.31 11.72
C GLU A 302 7.37 0.51 10.44
N TYR A 303 6.30 0.29 9.69
CA TYR A 303 6.07 0.92 8.39
C TYR A 303 5.79 2.43 8.51
N ILE A 304 4.87 2.85 9.38
CA ILE A 304 4.57 4.28 9.57
C ILE A 304 5.78 5.04 10.13
N PHE A 305 6.55 4.39 11.01
CA PHE A 305 7.80 4.96 11.49
C PHE A 305 8.84 5.11 10.38
N HIS A 306 8.92 4.15 9.44
CA HIS A 306 9.81 4.25 8.29
C HIS A 306 9.42 5.39 7.34
N ILE A 307 8.15 5.59 7.02
CA ILE A 307 7.77 6.62 6.04
C ILE A 307 7.89 8.04 6.58
N THR A 308 7.78 8.22 7.89
CA THR A 308 7.82 9.54 8.54
C THR A 308 9.23 9.87 9.09
N PRO A 309 9.56 11.16 9.25
CA PRO A 309 10.83 11.60 9.84
C PRO A 309 10.78 11.71 11.38
N TYR A 310 9.73 11.21 12.03
CA TYR A 310 9.44 11.51 13.43
C TYR A 310 10.23 10.62 14.40
N ASN A 311 10.65 11.19 15.52
CA ASN A 311 11.29 10.49 16.64
C ASN A 311 10.26 9.82 17.58
N PHE A 312 9.03 10.35 17.61
CA PHE A 312 7.92 9.75 18.35
C PHE A 312 7.40 8.52 17.59
N ARG A 313 7.36 7.36 18.24
CA ARG A 313 6.88 6.09 17.67
C ARG A 313 5.41 5.92 17.98
N PHE A 314 4.58 6.11 16.96
CA PHE A 314 3.15 5.83 17.05
C PHE A 314 2.90 4.33 17.23
N PHE A 315 1.84 4.01 17.95
CA PHE A 315 1.41 2.62 18.16
C PHE A 315 -0.12 2.55 18.25
N ALA A 316 -0.66 1.36 18.00
CA ALA A 316 -2.08 1.10 18.15
C ALA A 316 -2.47 1.08 19.64
N ASP A 317 -3.38 1.96 20.04
CA ASP A 317 -3.97 1.98 21.38
C ASP A 317 -5.50 1.73 21.27
N PRO A 318 -5.94 0.47 21.41
CA PRO A 318 -7.35 0.07 21.36
C PRO A 318 -8.30 0.91 22.23
N ASP A 319 -7.86 1.36 23.40
CA ASP A 319 -8.73 2.03 24.37
C ASP A 319 -8.83 3.53 24.11
N ALA A 320 -7.80 4.12 23.51
CA ALA A 320 -7.64 5.57 23.45
C ALA A 320 -8.70 6.28 22.58
N PHE A 321 -9.23 5.62 21.55
CA PHE A 321 -9.90 6.30 20.44
C PHE A 321 -11.40 6.02 20.29
N THR A 322 -11.97 5.17 21.14
CA THR A 322 -13.38 4.72 21.02
C THR A 322 -14.44 5.82 21.11
N LYS A 323 -14.07 7.02 21.59
CA LYS A 323 -14.96 8.18 21.74
C LYS A 323 -14.68 9.29 20.72
N GLU A 324 -13.70 9.11 19.85
CA GLU A 324 -13.33 10.13 18.87
C GLU A 324 -14.32 10.15 17.70
N SER A 325 -14.66 11.33 17.17
CA SER A 325 -15.64 11.43 16.09
C SER A 325 -15.16 10.79 14.78
N TRP A 326 -13.85 10.73 14.57
CA TRP A 326 -13.23 10.07 13.42
C TRP A 326 -13.21 8.54 13.52
N ASN A 327 -13.45 7.96 14.70
CA ASN A 327 -13.48 6.50 14.90
C ASN A 327 -14.78 5.93 14.31
N ARG A 328 -14.80 5.83 12.98
CA ARG A 328 -15.92 5.40 12.15
C ARG A 328 -15.43 4.35 11.16
N GLU A 329 -16.37 3.53 10.69
CA GLU A 329 -16.05 2.48 9.73
C GLU A 329 -15.36 3.03 8.48
N ASN A 330 -14.50 2.21 7.90
CA ASN A 330 -13.69 2.62 6.78
C ASN A 330 -14.45 2.71 5.47
N TRP A 331 -14.05 3.72 4.71
CA TRP A 331 -14.40 3.91 3.30
C TRP A 331 -13.24 4.65 2.64
N MET A 332 -12.65 4.00 1.65
CA MET A 332 -11.47 4.51 0.97
C MET A 332 -11.80 5.70 0.07
N ALA A 333 -10.98 6.75 0.17
CA ALA A 333 -11.06 7.91 -0.69
C ALA A 333 -10.19 7.74 -1.95
N ILE A 334 -10.60 8.35 -3.07
CA ILE A 334 -9.82 8.30 -4.32
C ILE A 334 -8.47 9.00 -4.16
N GLU A 335 -8.41 10.05 -3.34
CA GLU A 335 -7.19 10.78 -2.97
C GLU A 335 -6.18 9.86 -2.30
N PHE A 336 -6.64 8.98 -1.41
CA PHE A 336 -5.80 7.98 -0.77
C PHE A 336 -5.23 6.99 -1.80
N SER A 337 -5.93 6.75 -2.91
CA SER A 337 -5.38 5.94 -4.01
C SER A 337 -4.26 6.65 -4.78
N PHE A 338 -4.24 7.99 -4.81
CA PHE A 338 -3.18 8.75 -5.50
C PHE A 338 -1.91 8.89 -4.65
N VAL A 339 -2.05 9.04 -3.33
CA VAL A 339 -0.89 9.15 -2.43
C VAL A 339 -0.09 7.86 -2.30
N TYR A 340 -0.59 6.73 -2.81
CA TYR A 340 0.07 5.42 -2.79
C TYR A 340 0.61 4.95 -4.15
N ARG A 341 0.58 5.79 -5.19
CA ARG A 341 1.13 5.48 -6.53
C ARG A 341 2.66 5.67 -6.58
N TRP A 342 3.38 4.89 -5.80
CA TRP A 342 4.83 5.05 -5.64
C TRP A 342 5.65 4.34 -6.72
N HIS A 343 5.23 4.34 -7.98
CA HIS A 343 5.94 3.59 -9.03
C HIS A 343 7.39 4.08 -9.23
N SER A 344 7.63 5.37 -8.99
CA SER A 344 8.98 5.98 -8.94
C SER A 344 9.91 5.42 -7.85
N SER A 345 9.40 4.60 -6.92
CA SER A 345 10.22 3.90 -5.92
C SER A 345 10.88 2.62 -6.46
N LEU A 346 10.47 2.12 -7.63
CA LEU A 346 11.14 0.99 -8.26
C LEU A 346 12.40 1.47 -9.01
N PRO A 347 13.54 0.79 -8.88
CA PRO A 347 14.69 1.03 -9.74
C PRO A 347 14.46 0.43 -11.14
N GLU A 348 15.26 0.87 -12.13
CA GLU A 348 15.27 0.24 -13.47
C GLU A 348 15.80 -1.20 -13.42
N THR A 349 16.76 -1.40 -12.52
CA THR A 349 17.48 -2.65 -12.33
C THR A 349 17.72 -2.87 -10.86
N PHE A 350 17.77 -4.12 -10.43
CA PHE A 350 18.10 -4.53 -9.08
C PHE A 350 19.18 -5.60 -9.11
N ILE A 351 19.76 -5.93 -7.97
CA ILE A 351 20.74 -7.02 -7.85
C ILE A 351 19.98 -8.31 -7.50
N TYR A 352 20.18 -9.35 -8.30
CA TYR A 352 19.71 -10.70 -8.03
C TYR A 352 20.87 -11.69 -8.23
N ASP A 353 21.21 -12.41 -7.17
CA ASP A 353 22.31 -13.40 -7.18
C ASP A 353 23.67 -12.81 -7.58
N GLY A 354 23.92 -11.58 -7.11
CA GLY A 354 25.14 -10.81 -7.44
C GLY A 354 25.12 -10.14 -8.82
N GLU A 355 24.14 -10.43 -9.66
CA GLU A 355 24.04 -9.90 -11.02
C GLU A 355 23.03 -8.75 -11.12
N LYS A 356 23.30 -7.80 -12.01
CA LYS A 356 22.39 -6.68 -12.26
C LYS A 356 21.27 -7.13 -13.21
N THR A 357 20.04 -7.17 -12.71
CA THR A 357 18.86 -7.65 -13.43
C THR A 357 17.86 -6.52 -13.70
N PRO A 358 17.30 -6.42 -14.91
CA PRO A 358 16.16 -5.53 -15.19
C PRO A 358 14.97 -5.79 -14.26
N MET A 359 14.36 -4.73 -13.73
CA MET A 359 13.19 -4.86 -12.85
C MET A 359 12.04 -5.60 -13.54
N TYR A 360 11.84 -5.36 -14.84
CA TYR A 360 10.83 -6.04 -15.65
C TYR A 360 10.99 -7.57 -15.63
N ASP A 361 12.22 -8.08 -15.61
CA ASP A 361 12.49 -9.53 -15.66
C ASP A 361 12.02 -10.25 -14.40
N SER A 362 11.93 -9.52 -13.27
CA SER A 362 11.36 -10.02 -12.02
C SER A 362 9.84 -10.14 -12.02
N LEU A 363 9.15 -9.46 -12.93
CA LEU A 363 7.69 -9.47 -12.97
C LEU A 363 7.17 -10.84 -13.42
N TRP A 364 6.17 -11.38 -12.72
CA TRP A 364 5.63 -12.73 -12.92
C TRP A 364 6.66 -13.87 -12.85
N ASN A 365 7.85 -13.62 -12.31
CA ASN A 365 8.94 -14.59 -12.30
C ASN A 365 9.13 -15.24 -10.93
N ASN A 366 8.16 -16.07 -10.53
CA ASN A 366 8.20 -16.78 -9.25
C ASN A 366 9.36 -17.78 -9.15
N GLN A 367 9.95 -18.18 -10.28
CA GLN A 367 11.12 -19.06 -10.30
C GLN A 367 12.30 -18.46 -9.55
N MET A 368 12.48 -17.14 -9.59
CA MET A 368 13.54 -16.46 -8.85
C MET A 368 13.41 -16.64 -7.32
N LEU A 369 12.17 -16.65 -6.80
CA LEU A 369 11.92 -16.96 -5.40
C LEU A 369 12.19 -18.44 -5.10
N ILE A 370 11.71 -19.35 -5.96
CA ILE A 370 11.90 -20.79 -5.79
C ILE A 370 13.39 -21.14 -5.80
N ASP A 371 14.18 -20.59 -6.72
CA ASP A 371 15.59 -20.88 -6.88
C ASP A 371 16.40 -20.44 -5.66
N LYS A 372 16.15 -19.21 -5.18
CA LYS A 372 16.96 -18.58 -4.13
C LYS A 372 16.48 -18.91 -2.71
N GLY A 373 15.18 -19.14 -2.52
CA GLY A 373 14.54 -19.32 -1.23
C GLY A 373 14.13 -18.01 -0.55
N LEU A 374 13.13 -18.09 0.33
CA LEU A 374 12.44 -16.92 0.90
C LEU A 374 13.39 -16.00 1.70
N GLY A 375 14.13 -16.56 2.65
CA GLY A 375 15.00 -15.78 3.53
C GLY A 375 16.12 -15.06 2.79
N ALA A 376 16.80 -15.79 1.88
CA ALA A 376 17.92 -15.25 1.12
C ALA A 376 17.49 -14.15 0.13
N LEU A 377 16.35 -14.32 -0.54
CA LEU A 377 15.85 -13.29 -1.45
C LEU A 377 15.34 -12.05 -0.70
N MET A 378 14.66 -12.22 0.45
CA MET A 378 14.25 -11.08 1.27
C MET A 378 15.46 -10.27 1.77
N GLU A 379 16.53 -10.94 2.23
CA GLU A 379 17.74 -10.26 2.68
C GLU A 379 18.47 -9.54 1.53
N GLU A 380 18.61 -10.16 0.36
CA GLU A 380 19.23 -9.52 -0.83
C GLU A 380 18.39 -8.32 -1.33
N THR A 381 17.07 -8.41 -1.22
CA THR A 381 16.16 -7.29 -1.49
C THR A 381 16.38 -6.15 -0.47
N CYS A 382 16.65 -6.49 0.79
CA CYS A 382 16.90 -5.49 1.84
C CYS A 382 18.32 -4.88 1.76
N SER A 383 19.30 -5.57 1.17
CA SER A 383 20.67 -5.07 1.06
C SER A 383 20.89 -4.03 -0.04
N GLN A 384 19.82 -3.60 -0.72
CA GLN A 384 19.89 -2.66 -1.83
C GLN A 384 18.80 -1.59 -1.74
N PRO A 385 19.07 -0.36 -2.22
CA PRO A 385 18.13 0.75 -2.12
C PRO A 385 16.98 0.63 -3.11
N SER A 386 15.81 1.14 -2.70
CA SER A 386 14.77 1.52 -3.65
C SER A 386 15.15 2.83 -4.36
N SER A 387 14.31 3.28 -5.28
CA SER A 387 14.38 4.63 -5.86
C SER A 387 13.69 5.66 -4.96
N ARG A 388 14.08 6.93 -5.08
CA ARG A 388 13.40 8.08 -4.45
C ARG A 388 12.02 8.27 -5.07
N ILE A 389 10.98 8.32 -4.24
CA ILE A 389 9.63 8.68 -4.67
C ILE A 389 9.60 10.16 -5.09
N GLY A 390 9.08 10.45 -6.28
CA GLY A 390 8.94 11.80 -6.79
C GLY A 390 8.95 11.89 -8.31
N LEU A 391 8.89 13.12 -8.82
CA LEU A 391 9.07 13.41 -10.24
C LEU A 391 10.47 13.00 -10.74
N PHE A 392 10.55 12.78 -12.05
CA PHE A 392 11.74 12.47 -12.82
C PHE A 392 12.52 11.23 -12.38
N ASN A 393 11.82 10.18 -11.93
CA ASN A 393 12.47 8.99 -11.41
C ASN A 393 11.77 7.65 -11.69
N THR A 394 10.64 7.65 -12.40
CA THR A 394 9.91 6.42 -12.72
C THR A 394 10.67 5.61 -13.78
N PRO A 395 10.86 4.29 -13.60
CA PRO A 395 11.44 3.45 -14.65
C PRO A 395 10.53 3.42 -15.88
N ASP A 396 11.08 3.31 -17.08
CA ASP A 396 10.31 3.49 -18.33
C ASP A 396 10.57 2.36 -19.35
N PHE A 397 10.52 1.12 -18.88
CA PHE A 397 10.63 -0.05 -19.75
C PHE A 397 9.38 -0.24 -20.62
N PRO A 398 9.51 -0.79 -21.84
CA PRO A 398 8.38 -1.10 -22.72
C PRO A 398 7.51 -2.22 -22.15
N ILE A 399 6.20 -2.17 -22.38
CA ILE A 399 5.27 -3.24 -22.02
C ILE A 399 5.08 -4.17 -23.23
N PRO A 400 5.59 -5.42 -23.20
CA PRO A 400 5.58 -6.31 -24.35
C PRO A 400 4.18 -6.57 -24.93
N GLY A 401 4.09 -6.57 -26.25
CA GLY A 401 2.83 -6.77 -26.97
C GLY A 401 1.89 -5.55 -26.94
N THR A 402 2.37 -4.38 -26.51
CA THR A 402 1.61 -3.13 -26.49
C THR A 402 2.49 -1.96 -26.97
N PRO A 403 1.89 -0.83 -27.40
CA PRO A 403 2.64 0.38 -27.74
C PRO A 403 3.02 1.23 -26.50
N TYR A 404 2.74 0.75 -25.29
CA TYR A 404 2.86 1.51 -24.05
C TYR A 404 4.13 1.18 -23.28
N THR A 405 4.62 2.14 -22.50
CA THR A 405 5.70 1.96 -21.52
C THR A 405 5.16 1.86 -20.09
N PHE A 406 6.04 1.57 -19.12
CA PHE A 406 5.66 1.53 -17.71
C PHE A 406 5.06 2.86 -17.23
N ILE A 407 5.61 4.00 -17.64
CA ILE A 407 5.06 5.33 -17.30
C ILE A 407 3.64 5.50 -17.86
N ASP A 408 3.35 5.00 -19.05
CA ASP A 408 2.02 5.12 -19.66
C ASP A 408 0.95 4.37 -18.86
N VAL A 409 1.26 3.14 -18.44
CA VAL A 409 0.31 2.27 -17.73
C VAL A 409 0.22 2.57 -16.23
N THR A 410 1.11 3.42 -15.70
CA THR A 410 1.16 3.80 -14.28
C THR A 410 0.87 5.29 -14.06
N GLU A 411 1.81 6.16 -14.39
CA GLU A 411 1.76 7.59 -14.08
C GLU A 411 0.73 8.32 -14.95
N LEU A 412 0.76 8.13 -16.27
CA LEU A 412 -0.23 8.76 -17.16
C LEU A 412 -1.63 8.18 -16.93
N ALA A 413 -1.74 6.89 -16.63
CA ALA A 413 -2.99 6.28 -16.22
C ALA A 413 -3.55 6.92 -14.94
N SER A 414 -2.68 7.33 -14.00
CA SER A 414 -3.06 8.03 -12.77
C SER A 414 -3.49 9.48 -13.04
N VAL A 415 -2.74 10.23 -13.86
CA VAL A 415 -3.13 11.59 -14.29
C VAL A 415 -4.49 11.54 -15.00
N LYS A 416 -4.67 10.61 -15.94
CA LYS A 416 -5.94 10.41 -16.66
C LYS A 416 -7.10 10.08 -15.71
N LEU A 417 -6.87 9.21 -14.73
CA LEU A 417 -7.87 8.89 -13.71
C LEU A 417 -8.23 10.13 -12.88
N GLY A 418 -7.25 10.96 -12.50
CA GLY A 418 -7.50 12.20 -11.76
C GLY A 418 -8.42 13.15 -12.53
N ARG A 419 -8.17 13.33 -13.82
CA ARG A 419 -9.02 14.14 -14.71
C ARG A 419 -10.42 13.56 -14.88
N GLN A 420 -10.53 12.25 -15.10
CA GLN A 420 -11.81 11.55 -15.23
C GLN A 420 -12.63 11.63 -13.93
N ALA A 421 -11.97 11.53 -12.78
CA ALA A 421 -12.58 11.65 -11.46
C ALA A 421 -12.79 13.12 -11.02
N GLN A 422 -12.50 14.08 -11.91
CA GLN A 422 -12.63 15.52 -11.67
C GLN A 422 -12.01 15.93 -10.32
N VAL A 423 -10.77 15.50 -10.09
CA VAL A 423 -10.01 15.80 -8.87
C VAL A 423 -9.63 17.28 -8.89
N ALA A 424 -9.84 17.99 -7.78
CA ALA A 424 -9.49 19.40 -7.62
C ALA A 424 -7.97 19.65 -7.74
N SER A 425 -7.56 20.92 -7.78
CA SER A 425 -6.15 21.28 -7.93
C SER A 425 -5.33 20.84 -6.71
N TYR A 426 -4.02 20.71 -6.91
CA TYR A 426 -3.06 20.48 -5.82
C TYR A 426 -3.21 21.51 -4.68
N ASN A 427 -3.44 22.78 -5.00
CA ASN A 427 -3.60 23.83 -4.00
C ASN A 427 -4.91 23.70 -3.19
N ASP A 428 -5.98 23.17 -3.78
CA ASP A 428 -7.24 22.92 -3.06
C ASP A 428 -7.03 21.84 -1.99
N TYR A 429 -6.26 20.79 -2.31
CA TYR A 429 -5.90 19.76 -1.34
C TYR A 429 -4.91 20.24 -0.27
N ARG A 430 -4.00 21.17 -0.60
CA ARG A 430 -3.17 21.84 0.41
C ARG A 430 -4.05 22.56 1.43
N GLU A 431 -4.98 23.38 0.95
CA GLU A 431 -5.89 24.17 1.78
C GLU A 431 -6.78 23.26 2.64
N MET A 432 -7.39 22.23 2.03
CA MET A 432 -8.16 21.20 2.75
C MET A 432 -7.35 20.59 3.90
N CYS A 433 -6.07 20.31 3.67
CA CYS A 433 -5.16 19.73 4.65
C CYS A 433 -4.58 20.73 5.67
N GLY A 434 -5.04 21.98 5.67
CA GLY A 434 -4.56 23.04 6.57
C GLY A 434 -3.17 23.57 6.23
N TYR A 435 -2.75 23.48 4.96
CA TYR A 435 -1.59 24.20 4.43
C TYR A 435 -2.06 25.46 3.69
N PRO A 436 -1.32 26.58 3.78
CA PRO A 436 -1.50 27.67 2.85
C PRO A 436 -1.32 27.22 1.39
N ARG A 437 -2.14 27.79 0.48
CA ARG A 437 -1.93 27.66 -0.97
C ARG A 437 -0.56 28.21 -1.35
N VAL A 438 0.17 27.49 -2.19
CA VAL A 438 1.40 28.01 -2.79
C VAL A 438 1.07 29.06 -3.85
N THR A 439 1.94 30.04 -4.00
CA THR A 439 1.84 31.13 -4.99
C THR A 439 3.04 31.18 -5.94
N ASP A 440 4.09 30.41 -5.66
CA ASP A 440 5.28 30.28 -6.50
C ASP A 440 5.77 28.82 -6.55
N PHE A 441 6.40 28.42 -7.65
CA PHE A 441 6.93 27.07 -7.83
C PHE A 441 8.07 26.76 -6.85
N ASN A 442 8.84 27.76 -6.43
CA ASN A 442 9.89 27.62 -5.42
C ASN A 442 9.35 27.30 -4.00
N GLN A 443 8.04 27.38 -3.78
CA GLN A 443 7.41 26.96 -2.53
C GLN A 443 7.08 25.46 -2.52
N ILE A 444 7.09 24.81 -3.69
CA ILE A 444 6.86 23.37 -3.85
C ILE A 444 8.19 22.62 -3.75
N THR A 445 9.21 23.07 -4.48
CA THR A 445 10.52 22.41 -4.56
C THR A 445 11.68 23.38 -4.72
N GLY A 446 12.84 23.03 -4.18
CA GLY A 446 14.10 23.76 -4.34
C GLY A 446 14.90 23.38 -5.60
N ASP A 447 14.40 22.43 -6.40
CA ASP A 447 14.99 22.03 -7.69
C ASP A 447 14.48 22.94 -8.83
N GLU A 448 15.37 23.80 -9.34
CA GLU A 448 15.05 24.78 -10.39
C GLU A 448 14.59 24.13 -11.69
N TYR A 449 15.11 22.94 -12.02
CA TYR A 449 14.67 22.20 -13.20
C TYR A 449 13.19 21.81 -13.07
N THR A 450 12.81 21.23 -11.93
CA THR A 450 11.40 20.92 -11.64
C THR A 450 10.53 22.19 -11.65
N GLN A 451 10.98 23.29 -11.04
CA GLN A 451 10.25 24.57 -11.08
C GLN A 451 10.00 25.04 -12.51
N GLN A 452 11.04 25.03 -13.35
CA GLN A 452 10.96 25.43 -14.76
C GLN A 452 9.99 24.53 -15.52
N LYS A 453 10.08 23.20 -15.37
CA LYS A 453 9.19 22.26 -16.05
C LYS A 453 7.74 22.38 -15.63
N LEU A 454 7.47 22.56 -14.34
CA LEU A 454 6.11 22.82 -13.87
C LEU A 454 5.57 24.16 -14.40
N LYS A 455 6.41 25.20 -14.46
CA LYS A 455 6.03 26.50 -15.03
C LYS A 455 5.76 26.43 -16.53
N GLU A 456 6.58 25.72 -17.30
CA GLU A 456 6.40 25.48 -18.72
C GLU A 456 5.07 24.78 -19.02
N LEU A 457 4.73 23.76 -18.23
CA LEU A 457 3.51 22.97 -18.43
C LEU A 457 2.26 23.69 -17.92
N TYR A 458 2.27 24.17 -16.68
CA TYR A 458 1.06 24.66 -16.00
C TYR A 458 0.91 26.18 -16.00
N GLY A 459 1.99 26.94 -16.21
CA GLY A 459 2.02 28.40 -16.15
C GLY A 459 1.89 28.98 -14.74
N HIS A 460 0.93 28.50 -13.95
CA HIS A 460 0.64 28.94 -12.57
C HIS A 460 0.42 27.74 -11.64
N VAL A 461 0.79 27.90 -10.36
CA VAL A 461 0.73 26.83 -9.35
C VAL A 461 -0.69 26.34 -9.04
N ASP A 462 -1.71 27.19 -9.18
CA ASP A 462 -3.12 26.80 -9.04
C ASP A 462 -3.61 25.85 -10.15
N LYS A 463 -2.86 25.71 -11.25
CA LYS A 463 -3.20 24.80 -12.34
C LYS A 463 -2.59 23.40 -12.17
N ILE A 464 -1.74 23.20 -11.16
CA ILE A 464 -1.06 21.92 -10.94
C ILE A 464 -2.09 20.86 -10.53
N GLU A 465 -2.14 19.76 -11.30
CA GLU A 465 -2.97 18.60 -10.98
C GLU A 465 -2.53 17.97 -9.66
N PHE A 466 -3.50 17.51 -8.85
CA PHE A 466 -3.23 16.92 -7.54
C PHE A 466 -2.14 15.85 -7.58
N PHE A 467 -2.23 14.90 -8.52
CA PHE A 467 -1.26 13.81 -8.66
C PHE A 467 0.17 14.32 -8.87
N VAL A 468 0.34 15.30 -9.76
CA VAL A 468 1.66 15.88 -10.04
C VAL A 468 2.17 16.65 -8.83
N GLY A 469 1.32 17.46 -8.20
CA GLY A 469 1.69 18.26 -7.03
C GLY A 469 2.13 17.42 -5.84
N LEU A 470 1.51 16.26 -5.60
CA LEU A 470 1.92 15.32 -4.54
C LEU A 470 3.40 14.92 -4.63
N TYR A 471 3.87 14.65 -5.85
CA TYR A 471 5.22 14.12 -6.10
C TYR A 471 6.24 15.18 -6.54
N ALA A 472 5.79 16.42 -6.73
CA ALA A 472 6.64 17.58 -6.98
C ALA A 472 7.26 18.16 -5.70
N GLU A 473 6.62 17.94 -4.53
CA GLU A 473 7.12 18.46 -3.25
C GLU A 473 8.47 17.86 -2.84
N ASP A 474 9.35 18.69 -2.25
CA ASP A 474 10.60 18.21 -1.68
C ASP A 474 10.37 17.22 -0.52
N VAL A 475 11.08 16.09 -0.57
CA VAL A 475 11.13 15.12 0.53
C VAL A 475 12.02 15.65 1.64
N ARG A 476 11.50 15.67 2.88
CA ARG A 476 12.26 16.09 4.06
C ARG A 476 13.38 15.11 4.37
N GLU A 477 14.43 15.60 5.03
CA GLU A 477 15.46 14.73 5.59
C GLU A 477 14.83 13.65 6.49
N ASN A 478 15.35 12.43 6.38
CA ASN A 478 14.83 11.24 7.07
C ASN A 478 13.34 10.92 6.79
N SER A 479 12.75 11.41 5.70
CA SER A 479 11.42 11.00 5.23
C SER A 479 11.54 10.12 3.99
N ALA A 480 10.62 9.16 3.81
CA ALA A 480 10.53 8.41 2.55
C ALA A 480 9.63 9.11 1.52
N ILE A 481 8.76 10.01 1.98
CA ILE A 481 7.67 10.59 1.19
C ILE A 481 7.53 12.12 1.39
N PRO A 482 6.91 12.83 0.42
CA PRO A 482 6.67 14.27 0.53
C PRO A 482 5.67 14.67 1.63
N PRO A 483 5.70 15.93 2.12
CA PRO A 483 4.85 16.40 3.22
C PRO A 483 3.33 16.22 3.03
N LEU A 484 2.77 16.56 1.87
CA LEU A 484 1.33 16.43 1.62
C LEU A 484 0.91 14.96 1.51
N VAL A 485 1.74 14.12 0.89
CA VAL A 485 1.58 12.65 0.89
C VAL A 485 1.54 12.13 2.33
N ALA A 486 2.51 12.52 3.16
CA ALA A 486 2.58 12.13 4.58
C ALA A 486 1.36 12.62 5.38
N ARG A 487 0.85 13.83 5.10
CA ARG A 487 -0.35 14.37 5.73
C ARG A 487 -1.58 13.52 5.46
N LEU A 488 -1.85 13.25 4.20
CA LEU A 488 -3.01 12.48 3.77
C LEU A 488 -2.93 11.03 4.25
N ILE A 489 -1.74 10.42 4.18
CA ILE A 489 -1.52 9.08 4.77
C ILE A 489 -1.76 9.12 6.28
N GLY A 490 -1.26 10.11 7.00
CA GLY A 490 -1.50 10.24 8.44
C GLY A 490 -3.00 10.35 8.77
N ILE A 491 -3.77 11.10 7.99
CA ILE A 491 -5.22 11.22 8.19
C ILE A 491 -5.92 9.88 7.94
N ASP A 492 -5.72 9.31 6.76
CA ASP A 492 -6.48 8.18 6.27
C ASP A 492 -5.97 6.85 6.84
N ALA A 493 -4.66 6.59 6.84
CA ALA A 493 -4.11 5.32 7.32
C ALA A 493 -4.34 5.13 8.83
N PHE A 494 -4.17 6.17 9.66
CA PHE A 494 -4.45 6.04 11.10
C PHE A 494 -5.94 5.85 11.38
N SER A 495 -6.80 6.67 10.76
CA SER A 495 -8.25 6.54 10.94
C SER A 495 -8.80 5.23 10.35
N GLN A 496 -8.04 4.57 9.46
CA GLN A 496 -8.39 3.25 8.92
C GLN A 496 -7.85 2.08 9.73
N ALA A 497 -6.59 2.12 10.15
CA ALA A 497 -5.99 1.04 10.92
C ALA A 497 -6.65 0.92 12.31
N LEU A 498 -6.86 2.05 12.98
CA LEU A 498 -7.34 2.09 14.37
C LEU A 498 -8.85 1.82 14.53
N THR A 499 -9.59 1.73 13.42
CA THR A 499 -11.02 1.36 13.41
C THR A 499 -11.24 -0.10 13.05
N ASN A 500 -10.16 -0.87 12.84
CA ASN A 500 -10.27 -2.31 12.61
C ASN A 500 -10.97 -2.98 13.81
N PRO A 501 -12.02 -3.81 13.60
CA PRO A 501 -12.77 -4.44 14.69
C PRO A 501 -11.90 -5.27 15.65
N LEU A 502 -10.80 -5.87 15.17
CA LEU A 502 -9.88 -6.63 16.03
C LEU A 502 -9.19 -5.76 17.08
N LEU A 503 -9.11 -4.45 16.87
CA LEU A 503 -8.56 -3.46 17.81
C LEU A 503 -9.64 -2.84 18.72
N SER A 504 -10.90 -3.28 18.64
CA SER A 504 -11.94 -2.83 19.59
C SER A 504 -11.64 -3.37 21.00
N PRO A 505 -11.78 -2.58 22.09
CA PRO A 505 -11.52 -3.05 23.46
C PRO A 505 -12.28 -4.31 23.89
N LYS A 506 -13.47 -4.56 23.31
CA LYS A 506 -14.25 -5.77 23.60
C LYS A 506 -13.69 -7.04 22.94
N ILE A 507 -12.91 -6.87 21.87
CA ILE A 507 -12.38 -7.92 20.99
C ILE A 507 -10.87 -8.10 21.22
N PHE A 508 -10.10 -7.02 21.42
CA PHE A 508 -8.66 -7.05 21.60
C PHE A 508 -8.25 -7.58 22.99
N LYS A 509 -8.43 -8.88 23.22
CA LYS A 509 -8.18 -9.54 24.50
C LYS A 509 -7.71 -10.97 24.31
N LYS A 510 -7.02 -11.49 25.33
CA LYS A 510 -6.42 -12.83 25.36
C LYS A 510 -7.40 -13.94 24.93
N ASP A 511 -8.66 -13.87 25.36
CA ASP A 511 -9.66 -14.91 25.06
C ASP A 511 -10.02 -15.00 23.56
N THR A 512 -9.97 -13.87 22.84
CA THR A 512 -10.26 -13.83 21.40
C THR A 512 -9.19 -14.54 20.58
N PHE A 513 -7.92 -14.37 20.98
CA PHE A 513 -6.78 -14.87 20.23
C PHE A 513 -6.19 -16.16 20.80
N SER A 514 -6.75 -16.69 21.88
CA SER A 514 -6.15 -17.69 22.76
C SER A 514 -4.94 -17.19 23.58
N PRO A 515 -4.63 -17.83 24.73
CA PRO A 515 -3.40 -17.58 25.47
C PRO A 515 -2.11 -17.59 24.64
N VAL A 516 -1.90 -18.61 23.79
CA VAL A 516 -0.69 -18.73 22.97
C VAL A 516 -0.69 -17.75 21.80
N GLY A 517 -1.85 -17.49 21.19
CA GLY A 517 -1.96 -16.48 20.14
C GLY A 517 -1.72 -15.07 20.66
N TRP A 518 -2.16 -14.76 21.89
CA TRP A 518 -1.83 -13.52 22.56
C TRP A 518 -0.32 -13.36 22.75
N GLU A 519 0.37 -14.39 23.21
CA GLU A 519 1.84 -14.37 23.34
C GLU A 519 2.52 -14.14 21.99
N ILE A 520 2.07 -14.81 20.92
CA ILE A 520 2.58 -14.61 19.55
C ILE A 520 2.44 -13.14 19.11
N ILE A 521 1.28 -12.53 19.36
CA ILE A 521 1.03 -11.11 19.07
C ILE A 521 1.97 -10.20 19.87
N GLN A 522 2.15 -10.47 21.16
CA GLN A 522 2.96 -9.62 22.04
C GLN A 522 4.46 -9.72 21.75
N THR A 523 4.93 -10.87 21.24
CA THR A 523 6.36 -11.16 21.01
C THR A 523 6.82 -10.91 19.57
N THR A 524 5.90 -10.87 18.60
CA THR A 524 6.25 -10.51 17.21
C THR A 524 6.28 -9.00 17.06
N LYS A 525 7.45 -8.41 16.74
CA LYS A 525 7.62 -6.96 16.64
C LYS A 525 7.99 -6.47 15.24
N THR A 526 8.66 -7.31 14.46
CA THR A 526 9.20 -6.92 13.15
C THR A 526 8.90 -7.95 12.08
N ILE A 527 8.99 -7.54 10.82
CA ILE A 527 8.95 -8.48 9.68
C ILE A 527 10.08 -9.52 9.79
N SER A 528 11.25 -9.11 10.27
CA SER A 528 12.40 -10.00 10.49
C SER A 528 12.08 -11.14 11.46
N ASP A 529 11.26 -10.90 12.49
CA ASP A 529 10.81 -11.96 13.42
C ASP A 529 9.94 -13.01 12.72
N ILE A 530 9.14 -12.60 11.74
CA ILE A 530 8.30 -13.51 10.96
C ILE A 530 9.18 -14.30 9.99
N VAL A 531 10.14 -13.65 9.32
CA VAL A 531 11.03 -14.31 8.36
C VAL A 531 11.85 -15.40 9.04
N ASN A 532 12.52 -15.08 10.14
CA ASN A 532 13.47 -16.00 10.79
C ASN A 532 12.81 -17.26 11.39
N ARG A 533 11.48 -17.26 11.61
CA ARG A 533 10.73 -18.45 12.05
C ARG A 533 10.01 -19.19 10.94
N ASN A 534 10.04 -18.65 9.71
CA ASN A 534 9.41 -19.21 8.52
C ASN A 534 10.42 -19.48 7.40
N VAL A 535 11.67 -19.78 7.76
CA VAL A 535 12.71 -20.26 6.84
C VAL A 535 13.21 -21.63 7.32
N PRO A 536 13.86 -22.44 6.45
CA PRO A 536 14.47 -23.69 6.89
C PRO A 536 15.38 -23.50 8.11
N PRO A 537 15.42 -24.46 9.05
CA PRO A 537 16.30 -24.38 10.21
C PRO A 537 17.76 -24.17 9.79
N SER A 538 18.39 -23.11 10.29
CA SER A 538 19.81 -22.83 10.10
C SER A 538 20.33 -21.94 11.22
N ASP A 539 21.65 -21.90 11.41
CA ASP A 539 22.29 -20.97 12.36
C ASP A 539 22.30 -19.51 11.84
N ARG A 540 21.95 -19.29 10.56
CA ARG A 540 21.88 -17.97 9.94
C ARG A 540 20.57 -17.28 10.31
N LYS A 541 20.69 -16.04 10.77
CA LYS A 541 19.56 -15.11 10.90
C LYS A 541 19.56 -14.11 9.74
N TYR A 542 18.44 -14.01 9.05
CA TYR A 542 18.25 -13.06 7.95
C TYR A 542 17.87 -11.69 8.48
N LYS A 543 18.57 -10.65 8.01
CA LYS A 543 18.25 -9.25 8.33
C LYS A 543 17.27 -8.71 7.29
N VAL A 544 16.07 -8.36 7.74
CA VAL A 544 14.99 -7.86 6.88
C VAL A 544 14.46 -6.56 7.48
N SER A 545 14.49 -5.48 6.70
CA SER A 545 14.21 -4.11 7.17
C SER A 545 13.81 -3.22 6.00
N PHE A 546 12.95 -2.24 6.26
CA PHE A 546 12.67 -1.15 5.31
C PHE A 546 13.80 -0.12 5.24
N ASN A 547 14.61 -0.01 6.30
CA ASN A 547 15.70 0.95 6.39
C ASN A 547 17.00 0.35 5.86
N LEU A 548 17.73 1.14 5.06
CA LEU A 548 19.08 0.85 4.55
C LEU A 548 20.14 0.76 5.64
#